data_AF-A0A9D7CW10-F1
#
_entry.id   AF-A0A9D7CW10-F1
#
_cell.length_a   1.000
_cell.length_b   1.000
_cell.length_c   1.000
_cell.angle_alpha   90.00
_cell.angle_beta   90.00
_cell.angle_gamma   90.00
#
_symmetry.space_group_name_H-M   'P 1'
#
loop_
_entity.id
_entity.type
_entity.pdbx_description
1 polymer ?
#
loop_
_entity_poly.entity_id
_entity_poly.type
_entity_poly.pdbx_seq_one_letter_code
_entity_poly.pdbx_strand_id
1 'polypeptide(L)'
;MSAKLAKGVSLTEIEGKAVLFAMRTGDTFGLSETAAVFLRALLKGTFESAVVAVTDSYDADPKAVGDDMRELLAELERMKLLERA
;
A
#
# COMPACT_ATOMS: atom_id res chain seq x y z
N MET A 1 7.92 -11.14 2.72
CA MET A 1 7.02 -10.65 3.81
C MET A 1 5.67 -10.26 3.23
N SER A 2 4.53 -10.55 3.87
CA SER A 2 3.19 -10.12 3.40
C SER A 2 2.57 -9.00 4.24
N ALA A 3 1.64 -8.25 3.65
CA ALA A 3 0.94 -7.14 4.29
C ALA A 3 -0.58 -7.36 4.20
N LYS A 4 -1.30 -6.93 5.24
CA LYS A 4 -2.77 -6.89 5.26
C LYS A 4 -3.25 -5.57 5.85
N LEU A 5 -4.41 -5.11 5.41
CA LEU A 5 -5.06 -3.96 6.05
C LEU A 5 -5.37 -4.30 7.52
N ALA A 6 -5.16 -3.32 8.41
CA ALA A 6 -5.50 -3.48 9.81
C ALA A 6 -7.01 -3.69 9.99
N LYS A 7 -7.41 -4.33 11.09
CA LYS A 7 -8.83 -4.60 11.35
C LYS A 7 -9.64 -3.29 11.42
N GLY A 8 -10.67 -3.19 10.59
CA GLY A 8 -11.51 -2.00 10.50
C GLY A 8 -10.92 -0.91 9.61
N VAL A 9 -9.92 -1.25 8.78
CA VAL A 9 -9.43 -0.39 7.69
C VAL A 9 -9.89 -0.98 6.37
N SER A 10 -10.47 -0.14 5.50
CA SER A 10 -10.84 -0.51 4.14
C SER A 10 -10.11 0.36 3.13
N LEU A 11 -9.76 -0.24 1.99
CA LEU A 11 -9.29 0.48 0.81
C LEU A 11 -10.48 0.63 -0.14
N THR A 12 -10.87 1.87 -0.42
CA THR A 12 -11.97 2.19 -1.33
C THR A 12 -11.50 3.14 -2.42
N GLU A 13 -12.32 3.32 -3.45
CA GLU A 13 -12.06 4.25 -4.54
C GLU A 13 -13.17 5.31 -4.57
N ILE A 14 -12.78 6.58 -4.54
CA ILE A 14 -13.67 7.74 -4.56
C ILE A 14 -13.19 8.65 -5.66
N GLU A 15 -14.03 8.88 -6.68
CA GLU A 15 -13.70 9.74 -7.83
C GLU A 15 -12.37 9.35 -8.51
N GLY A 16 -12.09 8.05 -8.62
CA GLY A 16 -10.86 7.52 -9.22
C GLY A 16 -9.62 7.63 -8.32
N LYS A 17 -9.74 8.11 -7.09
CA LYS A 17 -8.66 8.17 -6.11
C LYS A 17 -8.81 7.05 -5.08
N ALA A 18 -7.72 6.38 -4.78
CA ALA A 18 -7.70 5.38 -3.72
C ALA A 18 -7.65 6.06 -2.35
N VAL A 19 -8.53 5.64 -1.44
CA VAL A 19 -8.67 6.19 -0.10
C VAL A 19 -8.71 5.04 0.92
N LEU A 20 -7.90 5.14 1.96
CA LEU A 20 -7.99 4.29 3.13
C LEU A 20 -8.97 4.91 4.14
N PHE A 21 -9.91 4.11 4.62
CA PHE A 21 -10.86 4.53 5.65
C PHE A 21 -10.67 3.71 6.91
N ALA A 22 -10.33 4.38 8.02
CA ALA A 22 -10.18 3.77 9.33
C ALA A 22 -11.50 3.87 10.10
N MET A 23 -12.33 2.83 10.03
CA MET A 23 -13.68 2.79 10.62
C MET A 23 -13.70 3.07 12.13
N ARG A 24 -12.61 2.75 12.83
CA ARG A 24 -12.52 2.92 14.29
C ARG A 24 -12.37 4.38 14.71
N THR A 25 -11.70 5.20 13.89
CA THR A 25 -11.45 6.61 14.19
C THR A 25 -12.31 7.55 13.34
N GLY A 26 -12.78 7.07 12.18
CA GLY A 26 -13.46 7.88 11.18
C GLY A 26 -12.50 8.60 10.23
N ASP A 27 -11.19 8.37 10.36
CA ASP A 27 -10.18 9.04 9.54
C ASP A 27 -10.14 8.49 8.11
N THR A 28 -9.89 9.39 7.17
CA THR A 28 -9.66 9.06 5.76
C THR A 28 -8.27 9.50 5.33
N PHE A 29 -7.61 8.66 4.54
CA PHE A 29 -6.27 8.92 4.01
C PHE A 29 -6.29 8.71 2.51
N GLY A 30 -6.13 9.81 1.76
CA GLY A 30 -5.99 9.74 0.31
C GLY A 30 -4.60 9.22 -0.06
N LEU A 31 -4.56 8.27 -0.98
CA LEU A 31 -3.31 7.76 -1.55
C LEU A 31 -3.03 8.47 -2.88
N SER A 32 -1.75 8.73 -3.15
CA SER A 32 -1.31 9.03 -4.50
C SER A 32 -1.54 7.81 -5.41
N GLU A 33 -1.56 8.02 -6.72
CA GLU A 33 -1.70 6.94 -7.70
C GLU A 33 -0.62 5.86 -7.50
N THR A 34 0.63 6.28 -7.33
CA THR A 34 1.76 5.38 -7.07
C THR A 34 1.61 4.61 -5.76
N ALA A 35 1.24 5.29 -4.66
CA ALA A 35 1.03 4.63 -3.37
C ALA A 35 -0.14 3.62 -3.43
N ALA A 36 -1.19 3.93 -4.19
CA ALA A 36 -2.31 3.03 -4.42
C ALA A 36 -1.88 1.77 -5.17
N VAL A 37 -1.05 1.91 -6.20
CA VAL A 37 -0.47 0.80 -6.96
C VAL A 37 0.37 -0.09 -6.05
N PHE A 38 1.28 0.51 -5.28
CA PHE A 38 2.17 -0.21 -4.37
C PHE A 38 1.37 -0.98 -3.32
N LEU A 39 0.41 -0.33 -2.67
CA LEU A 39 -0.43 -0.95 -1.67
C LEU A 39 -1.23 -2.12 -2.27
N ARG A 40 -1.83 -1.96 -3.45
CA ARG A 40 -2.57 -3.04 -4.11
C ARG A 40 -1.67 -4.23 -4.46
N ALA A 41 -0.42 -3.99 -4.85
CA ALA A 41 0.55 -5.06 -5.10
C ALA A 41 0.92 -5.79 -3.79
N LEU A 42 1.17 -5.04 -2.72
CA LEU A 42 1.50 -5.57 -1.39
C LEU A 42 0.38 -6.41 -0.78
N LEU A 43 -0.88 -6.06 -1.03
CA LEU A 43 -2.06 -6.80 -0.54
C LEU A 43 -2.33 -8.09 -1.33
N LYS A 44 -1.77 -8.25 -2.53
CA LYS A 44 -1.96 -9.43 -3.40
C LYS A 44 -0.93 -10.53 -3.16
N GLY A 45 0.21 -10.23 -2.55
CA GLY A 45 1.32 -11.16 -2.45
C GLY A 45 2.36 -10.78 -1.41
N THR A 46 3.59 -11.23 -1.62
CA THR A 46 4.73 -10.84 -0.80
C THR A 46 5.36 -9.55 -1.31
N PHE A 47 6.09 -8.85 -0.44
CA PHE A 47 6.91 -7.69 -0.78
C PHE A 47 7.79 -7.94 -2.01
N GLU A 48 8.46 -9.08 -2.07
CA GLU A 48 9.32 -9.46 -3.19
C GLU A 48 8.52 -9.58 -4.49
N SER A 49 7.36 -10.26 -4.47
CA SER A 49 6.49 -10.37 -5.65
C SER A 49 5.87 -9.02 -6.05
N ALA A 50 5.61 -8.14 -5.09
CA ALA A 50 5.03 -6.83 -5.33
C ALA A 50 6.04 -5.89 -5.99
N VAL A 51 7.31 -5.89 -5.55
CA VAL A 51 8.39 -5.14 -6.20
C VAL A 51 8.56 -5.57 -7.65
N VAL A 52 8.60 -6.89 -7.91
CA VAL A 52 8.69 -7.42 -9.28
C VAL A 52 7.50 -6.96 -10.12
N ALA A 53 6.27 -7.15 -9.64
CA ALA A 53 5.07 -6.79 -10.39
C ALA A 53 5.00 -5.30 -10.74
N VAL A 54 5.42 -4.42 -9.82
CA VAL A 54 5.45 -2.96 -10.05
C VAL A 54 6.58 -2.59 -11.00
N THR A 55 7.77 -3.13 -10.81
CA THR A 55 8.92 -2.87 -11.68
C THR A 55 8.59 -3.24 -13.13
N ASP A 56 8.02 -4.42 -13.35
CA ASP A 56 7.66 -4.90 -14.69
C ASP A 56 6.57 -4.04 -15.34
N SER A 57 5.65 -3.48 -14.55
CA SER A 57 4.53 -2.68 -15.07
C SER A 57 4.93 -1.24 -15.39
N TYR A 58 5.94 -0.70 -14.71
CA TYR A 58 6.34 0.71 -14.79
C TYR A 58 7.73 0.93 -15.37
N ASP A 59 8.45 -0.13 -15.76
CA ASP A 59 9.84 -0.11 -16.26
C ASP A 59 10.76 0.74 -15.35
N ALA A 60 10.63 0.50 -14.04
CA ALA A 60 11.33 1.25 -13.00
C ALA A 60 12.51 0.45 -12.42
N ASP A 61 13.42 1.10 -11.70
CA ASP A 61 14.50 0.41 -10.99
C ASP A 61 13.93 -0.41 -9.80
N PRO A 62 14.15 -1.74 -9.73
CA PRO A 62 13.67 -2.57 -8.63
C PRO A 62 14.13 -2.08 -7.25
N LYS A 63 15.34 -1.51 -7.17
CA LYS A 63 15.87 -1.01 -5.90
C LYS A 63 15.09 0.23 -5.46
N ALA A 64 14.88 1.21 -6.36
CA ALA A 64 14.09 2.40 -6.07
C ALA A 64 12.65 2.05 -5.67
N VAL A 65 11.98 1.17 -6.43
CA VAL A 65 10.64 0.68 -6.11
C VAL A 65 10.61 0.02 -4.72
N GLY A 66 11.60 -0.82 -4.43
CA GLY A 66 11.71 -1.46 -3.11
C GLY A 66 11.90 -0.47 -1.98
N ASP A 67 12.70 0.58 -2.17
CA ASP A 67 12.94 1.61 -1.16
C ASP A 67 11.66 2.42 -0.90
N ASP A 68 10.94 2.85 -1.94
CA ASP A 68 9.69 3.59 -1.82
C ASP A 68 8.56 2.75 -1.18
N MET A 69 8.46 1.47 -1.55
CA MET A 69 7.46 0.56 -0.96
C MET A 69 7.72 0.31 0.53
N ARG A 70 8.99 0.28 0.96
CA ARG A 70 9.34 0.17 2.39
C ARG A 70 8.96 1.43 3.15
N GLU A 71 9.18 2.61 2.55
CA GLU A 71 8.77 3.88 3.15
C GLU A 71 7.25 3.93 3.35
N LEU A 72 6.48 3.60 2.30
CA LEU A 72 5.03 3.52 2.37
C LEU A 72 4.55 2.54 3.45
N LEU A 73 5.11 1.33 3.49
CA LEU A 73 4.76 0.34 4.52
C LEU A 73 5.04 0.88 5.92
N ALA A 74 6.21 1.48 6.15
CA ALA A 74 6.57 2.03 7.45
C ALA A 74 5.63 3.18 7.86
N GLU A 75 5.19 4.02 6.94
CA GLU A 75 4.20 5.05 7.20
C GLU A 75 2.83 4.47 7.57
N LEU A 76 2.30 3.54 6.77
CA LEU A 76 1.00 2.92 7.02
C LEU A 76 0.99 2.11 8.33
N GLU A 77 2.10 1.44 8.67
CA GLU A 77 2.28 0.76 9.96
C GLU A 77 2.28 1.74 11.14
N ARG A 78 3.02 2.87 11.03
CA ARG A 78 3.02 3.92 12.07
C ARG A 78 1.62 4.50 12.31
N MET A 79 0.83 4.62 11.25
CA MET A 79 -0.55 5.09 11.30
C MET A 79 -1.55 4.02 11.73
N LYS A 80 -1.09 2.78 11.98
CA LYS A 80 -1.92 1.61 12.34
C LYS A 80 -2.98 1.28 11.28
N LEU A 81 -2.67 1.57 10.01
CA LEU A 81 -3.54 1.28 8.87
C LEU A 81 -3.26 -0.09 8.25
N LEU A 82 -2.07 -0.62 8.49
CA LEU A 82 -1.57 -1.87 7.92
C LEU A 82 -0.89 -2.70 9.00
N GLU A 83 -0.96 -4.02 8.84
CA GLU A 83 -0.31 -5.01 9.70
C GLU A 83 0.49 -6.00 8.85
N ARG A 84 1.57 -6.54 9.42
CA ARG A 84 2.31 -7.64 8.81
C ARG A 84 1.48 -8.92 8.91
N ALA A 85 1.45 -9.67 7.82
CA ALA A 85 0.79 -10.97 7.69
C ALA A 85 1.84 -12.07 7.59
#